data_AF-A0A0H3WTD4-F1
#
_entry.id   AF-A0A0H3WTD4-F1
#
_cell.length_a   1.000
_cell.length_b   1.000
_cell.length_c   1.000
_cell.angle_alpha   90.00
_cell.angle_beta   90.00
_cell.angle_gamma   90.00
#
_symmetry.space_group_name_H-M   'P 1'
#
loop_
_entity.id
_entity.type
_entity.pdbx_description
1 polymer ?
#
loop_
_entity_poly.entity_id
_entity_poly.type
_entity_poly.pdbx_seq_one_letter_code
_entity_poly.pdbx_strand_id
1 'polypeptide(L)'
;MRVGSVSAQFLFLEMKKEQRIQYQRRLDPETSDVLRVRLERPLADTIQALQEHPTCVIKGNLIPSRSLIMRRAIQVYDKYVRGLSGDAADRENAELHRLT
;
A
#
# COMPACT_ATOMS: atom_id res chain seq x y z
N MET A 1 14.50 -52.09 4.37
CA MET A 1 14.91 -51.16 3.29
C MET A 1 14.17 -49.84 3.46
N ARG A 2 14.84 -48.75 3.10
CA ARG A 2 14.62 -47.34 3.47
C ARG A 2 13.17 -46.84 3.40
N VAL A 3 12.66 -46.38 4.54
CA VAL A 3 11.59 -45.38 4.64
C VAL A 3 12.23 -44.05 4.26
N GLY A 4 12.02 -43.61 3.01
CA GLY A 4 12.76 -42.49 2.42
C GLY A 4 11.83 -41.42 1.85
N SER A 5 11.86 -40.25 2.48
CA SER A 5 11.67 -38.93 1.87
C SER A 5 10.30 -38.56 1.27
N VAL A 6 9.24 -38.59 2.07
CA VAL A 6 8.07 -37.71 1.80
C VAL A 6 8.07 -36.45 2.69
N SER A 7 9.02 -36.36 3.63
CA SER A 7 8.94 -35.39 4.73
C SER A 7 9.53 -33.99 4.43
N ALA A 8 10.43 -33.82 3.46
CA ALA A 8 11.12 -32.53 3.31
C ALA A 8 10.34 -31.48 2.49
N GLN A 9 9.60 -31.89 1.45
CA GLN A 9 8.85 -30.96 0.60
C GLN A 9 7.52 -30.52 1.23
N PHE A 10 6.88 -31.40 2.01
CA PHE A 10 5.69 -31.05 2.78
C PHE A 10 6.02 -30.14 3.98
N LEU A 11 7.14 -30.37 4.68
CA LEU A 11 7.57 -29.44 5.75
C LEU A 11 7.94 -28.05 5.21
N PHE A 12 8.43 -27.94 3.96
CA PHE A 12 8.78 -26.62 3.41
C PHE A 12 7.54 -25.79 3.03
N LEU A 13 6.42 -26.43 2.67
CA LEU A 13 5.14 -25.74 2.46
C LEU A 13 4.43 -25.38 3.78
N GLU A 14 4.60 -26.19 4.84
CA GLU A 14 4.05 -25.88 6.17
C GLU A 14 4.86 -24.83 6.96
N MET A 15 6.14 -24.65 6.65
CA MET A 15 7.05 -23.82 7.45
C MET A 15 6.95 -22.29 7.28
N LYS A 16 6.08 -21.76 6.42
CA LYS A 16 5.90 -20.29 6.33
C LYS A 16 4.44 -19.86 6.10
N LYS A 17 3.55 -20.19 7.05
CA LYS A 17 2.70 -19.12 7.59
C LYS A 17 3.59 -18.17 8.40
N GLU A 18 4.58 -17.56 7.73
CA GLU A 18 5.23 -16.37 8.25
C GLU A 18 4.09 -15.39 8.42
N GLN A 19 3.77 -15.05 9.67
CA GLN A 19 2.92 -13.91 9.95
C GLN A 19 3.52 -12.75 9.14
N ARG A 20 2.85 -12.37 8.06
CA ARG A 20 3.34 -11.30 7.19
C ARG A 20 3.20 -10.03 8.01
N ILE A 21 4.28 -9.62 8.67
CA ILE A 21 4.26 -8.49 9.59
C ILE A 21 4.02 -7.23 8.78
N GLN A 22 2.95 -6.52 9.12
CA GLN A 22 2.63 -5.25 8.50
C GLN A 22 3.57 -4.16 9.02
N TYR A 23 4.23 -3.45 8.12
CA TYR A 23 5.06 -2.31 8.43
C TYR A 23 4.26 -1.02 8.46
N GLN A 24 4.39 -0.29 9.57
CA GLN A 24 3.89 1.07 9.70
C GLN A 24 4.99 1.97 10.27
N ARG A 25 5.33 3.02 9.52
CA ARG A 25 6.23 4.07 10.02
C ARG A 25 5.47 4.97 10.98
N ARG A 26 5.96 5.07 12.22
CA ARG A 26 5.53 6.10 13.18
C ARG A 26 5.96 7.47 12.68
N LEU A 27 5.03 8.42 12.69
CA LEU A 27 5.31 9.82 12.45
C LEU A 27 5.36 10.55 13.79
N ASP A 28 6.12 11.64 13.82
CA ASP A 28 6.16 12.57 14.93
C ASP A 28 4.83 13.38 14.96
N PRO A 29 4.06 13.33 16.05
CA PRO A 29 2.81 14.07 16.17
C PRO A 29 2.95 15.59 16.03
N GLU A 30 4.11 16.18 16.38
CA GLU A 30 4.30 17.64 16.30
C GLU A 30 4.42 18.13 14.85
N THR A 31 4.79 17.23 13.94
CA THR A 31 5.05 17.54 12.53
C THR A 31 4.14 16.76 11.58
N SER A 32 3.05 16.17 12.08
CA SER A 32 2.10 15.41 11.26
C SER A 32 0.64 15.67 11.63
N ASP A 33 -0.23 15.52 10.62
CA ASP A 33 -1.68 15.62 10.76
C ASP A 33 -2.35 14.26 10.45
N VAL A 34 -3.55 14.06 10.98
CA VAL A 34 -4.34 12.83 10.83
C VAL A 34 -5.57 13.10 9.97
N LEU A 35 -5.53 12.61 8.74
CA LEU A 35 -6.68 12.63 7.84
C LEU A 35 -7.52 11.35 7.99
N ARG A 36 -8.82 11.51 8.27
CA ARG A 36 -9.81 10.41 8.24
C ARG A 36 -10.72 10.59 7.02
N VAL A 37 -10.70 9.62 6.10
CA VAL A 37 -11.51 9.64 4.87
C VAL A 37 -12.30 8.36 4.71
N ARG A 38 -13.47 8.47 4.06
CA ARG A 38 -14.16 7.33 3.47
C ARG A 38 -13.72 7.23 2.01
N LEU A 39 -13.41 6.02 1.58
CA LEU A 39 -13.01 5.74 0.21
C LEU A 39 -14.12 4.95 -0.48
N GLU A 40 -14.29 5.21 -1.77
CA GLU A 40 -15.08 4.35 -2.63
C GLU A 40 -14.51 2.92 -2.62
N ARG A 41 -15.39 1.94 -2.75
CA ARG A 41 -15.01 0.53 -2.67
C ARG A 41 -13.88 0.15 -3.66
N PRO A 42 -13.91 0.57 -4.94
CA PRO A 42 -12.85 0.24 -5.90
C PRO A 42 -11.46 0.76 -5.49
N LEU A 43 -11.39 1.94 -4.87
CA LEU A 43 -10.14 2.51 -4.36
C LEU A 43 -9.62 1.70 -3.16
N ALA A 44 -10.53 1.32 -2.25
CA ALA A 44 -10.18 0.47 -1.10
C ALA A 44 -9.65 -0.90 -1.55
N ASP A 45 -10.28 -1.51 -2.56
CA ASP A 45 -9.86 -2.80 -3.12
C ASP A 45 -8.49 -2.68 -3.83
N THR A 46 -8.22 -1.56 -4.52
CA THR A 46 -6.91 -1.29 -5.11
C THR A 46 -5.81 -1.22 -4.06
N ILE A 47 -6.05 -0.54 -2.94
CA ILE A 47 -5.10 -0.46 -1.82
C ILE A 47 -4.86 -1.85 -1.22
N GLN A 48 -5.91 -2.67 -1.09
CA GLN A 48 -5.79 -4.03 -0.60
C GLN A 48 -4.96 -4.90 -1.55
N ALA A 49 -5.23 -4.84 -2.85
CA ALA A 49 -4.48 -5.59 -3.85
C ALA A 49 -2.99 -5.23 -3.83
N LEU A 50 -2.66 -3.93 -3.71
CA LEU A 50 -1.27 -3.48 -3.55
C LEU A 50 -0.62 -4.01 -2.28
N GLN A 51 -1.36 -4.03 -1.16
CA GLN A 51 -0.86 -4.57 0.10
C GLN A 51 -0.52 -6.07 0.00
N GLU A 52 -1.30 -6.82 -0.75
CA GLU A 52 -1.13 -8.27 -0.91
C GLU A 52 -0.10 -8.65 -1.99
N HIS A 53 0.22 -7.71 -2.87
CA HIS A 53 1.06 -7.95 -4.05
C HIS A 53 2.44 -8.51 -3.67
N PRO A 54 2.89 -9.64 -4.26
CA PRO A 54 4.12 -10.32 -3.83
C PRO A 54 5.38 -9.47 -3.90
N THR A 55 5.45 -8.52 -4.83
CA THR A 55 6.61 -7.63 -5.00
C THR A 55 6.51 -6.33 -4.19
N CYS A 56 5.35 -6.03 -3.60
CA CYS A 56 5.16 -4.81 -2.82
C CYS A 56 5.57 -5.06 -1.37
N VAL A 57 6.87 -5.12 -1.13
CA VAL A 57 7.45 -5.39 0.20
C VAL A 57 8.29 -4.22 0.69
N ILE A 58 8.23 -3.99 2.00
CA ILE A 58 9.06 -3.03 2.72
C ILE A 58 10.18 -3.79 3.43
N LYS A 59 11.42 -3.29 3.31
CA LYS A 59 12.60 -3.92 3.92
C LYS A 59 12.76 -5.42 3.56
N GLY A 60 12.38 -5.79 2.33
CA GLY A 60 12.58 -7.12 1.76
C GLY A 60 11.50 -8.16 2.09
N ASN A 61 10.78 -8.04 3.22
CA ASN A 61 9.80 -9.05 3.63
C ASN A 61 8.55 -8.53 4.35
N LEU A 62 8.46 -7.23 4.67
CA LEU A 62 7.33 -6.69 5.41
C LEU A 62 6.23 -6.21 4.45
N ILE A 63 4.98 -6.43 4.83
CA ILE A 63 3.85 -5.91 4.06
C ILE A 63 3.66 -4.43 4.36
N PRO A 64 3.52 -3.53 3.38
CA PRO A 64 3.19 -2.13 3.64
C PRO A 64 1.80 -2.01 4.29
N SER A 65 1.65 -1.12 5.27
CA SER A 65 0.30 -0.78 5.77
C SER A 65 -0.51 -0.01 4.74
N ARG A 66 -1.84 -0.13 4.80
CA ARG A 66 -2.75 0.71 4.00
C ARG A 66 -2.45 2.21 4.17
N SER A 67 -2.15 2.66 5.39
CA SER A 67 -1.76 4.05 5.66
C SER A 67 -0.44 4.44 4.98
N LEU A 68 0.52 3.52 4.86
CA LEU A 68 1.78 3.77 4.16
C LEU A 68 1.53 3.90 2.64
N ILE A 69 0.71 3.01 2.08
CA ILE A 69 0.31 3.06 0.67
C ILE A 69 -0.41 4.38 0.37
N MET A 70 -1.38 4.76 1.21
CA MET A 70 -2.09 6.04 1.08
C MET A 70 -1.16 7.23 1.16
N ARG A 71 -0.22 7.24 2.12
CA ARG A 71 0.79 8.30 2.21
C ARG A 71 1.62 8.38 0.93
N ARG A 72 2.00 7.25 0.34
CA ARG A 72 2.74 7.24 -0.92
C ARG A 72 1.89 7.76 -2.09
N ALA A 73 0.62 7.40 -2.16
CA ALA A 73 -0.30 7.91 -3.18
C ALA A 73 -0.43 9.44 -3.09
N ILE A 74 -0.61 9.99 -1.87
CA ILE A 74 -0.66 11.43 -1.63
C ILE A 74 0.65 12.12 -2.05
N GLN A 75 1.81 11.53 -1.75
CA GLN A 75 3.10 12.08 -2.19
C GLN A 75 3.27 12.11 -3.72
N VAL A 76 2.73 11.12 -4.42
CA VAL A 76 2.76 11.09 -5.89
C VAL A 76 1.85 12.19 -6.43
N TYR A 77 0.64 12.32 -5.88
CA TYR A 77 -0.31 13.36 -6.26
C TYR A 77 0.20 14.77 -5.94
N ASP A 78 0.79 15.01 -4.76
CA ASP A 78 1.43 16.29 -4.39
C ASP A 78 2.49 16.71 -5.41
N LYS A 79 3.33 15.78 -5.85
CA LYS A 79 4.34 16.06 -6.89
C LYS A 79 3.72 16.41 -8.23
N TYR A 80 2.62 15.74 -8.59
CA TYR A 80 1.88 16.03 -9.81
C TYR A 80 1.25 17.42 -9.76
N VAL A 81 0.48 17.74 -8.71
CA VAL A 81 -0.25 19.02 -8.62
C VAL A 81 0.68 20.24 -8.49
N ARG A 82 1.84 20.10 -7.84
CA ARG A 82 2.84 21.18 -7.75
C ARG A 82 3.37 21.62 -9.11
N GLY A 83 3.34 20.74 -10.11
CA GLY A 83 3.79 21.04 -11.47
C GLY A 83 2.70 21.59 -12.38
N LEU A 84 1.44 21.66 -11.93
CA LEU A 84 0.32 22.08 -12.76
C LEU A 84 0.25 23.60 -12.90
N SER A 85 -0.07 24.05 -14.10
CA SER A 85 -0.34 25.46 -14.43
C SER A 85 -1.22 25.55 -15.68
N GLY A 86 -1.88 26.69 -15.86
CA GLY A 86 -2.79 26.95 -16.99
C GLY A 86 -3.85 25.87 -17.14
N ASP A 87 -4.14 25.48 -18.39
CA ASP A 87 -5.17 24.49 -18.75
C ASP A 87 -5.07 23.15 -18.01
N ALA A 88 -3.88 22.77 -17.53
CA ALA A 88 -3.71 21.53 -16.78
C ALA A 88 -4.24 21.64 -15.35
N ALA A 89 -4.08 22.81 -14.72
CA ALA A 89 -4.64 23.09 -13.40
C ALA A 89 -6.18 23.20 -13.48
N ASP A 90 -6.71 23.83 -14.53
CA ASP A 90 -8.16 23.97 -14.73
C ASP A 90 -8.83 22.60 -14.96
N ARG A 91 -8.17 21.71 -15.72
CA ARG A 91 -8.63 20.33 -15.89
C ARG A 91 -8.67 19.57 -14.58
N GLU A 92 -7.60 19.66 -13.77
CA GLU A 92 -7.57 19.00 -12.47
C GLU A 92 -8.69 19.52 -11.55
N ASN A 93 -8.90 20.84 -11.50
CA ASN A 93 -10.02 21.41 -10.75
C ASN A 93 -11.38 20.90 -11.23
N ALA A 94 -11.58 20.76 -12.55
CA ALA A 94 -12.80 20.21 -13.10
C ALA A 94 -13.01 18.73 -12.72
N GLU A 95 -11.95 17.93 -12.62
CA GLU A 95 -12.05 16.56 -12.10
C GLU A 95 -12.45 16.53 -10.62
N LEU A 96 -11.87 17.41 -9.80
CA LEU A 96 -12.22 17.50 -8.38
C LEU A 96 -13.70 17.84 -8.16
N HIS A 97 -14.29 18.70 -9.00
CA HIS A 97 -15.72 19.00 -8.95
C HIS A 97 -16.63 17.80 -9.28
N ARG A 98 -16.12 16.75 -9.95
CA ARG A 98 -16.90 15.53 -10.21
C ARG A 98 -16.94 14.58 -9.02
N LEU A 99 -16.15 14.85 -7.97
CA LEU A 99 -16.08 14.06 -6.75
C LEU A 99 -17.02 14.55 -5.64
N THR A 100 -17.70 15.68 -5.84
CA THR A 100 -18.67 16.28 -4.90
C THR A 100 -20.10 16.04 -5.36
#